data_AF-A0A9W8QBQ6-F1
#
_entry.id   AF-A0A9W8QBQ6-F1
#
_cell.length_a   1.000
_cell.length_b   1.000
_cell.length_c   1.000
_cell.angle_alpha   90.00
_cell.angle_beta   90.00
_cell.angle_gamma   90.00
#
_symmetry.space_group_name_H-M   'P 1'
#
loop_
_entity.id
_entity.type
_entity.pdbx_description
1 polymer ?
#
loop_
_entity_poly.entity_id
_entity_poly.type
_entity_poly.pdbx_seq_one_letter_code
_entity_poly.pdbx_strand_id
1 'polypeptide(L)'
;MPGGVCAVLDYEVDMMAEYVAEMATRLVTPDATVSSPFRKFVTQILTSTRLPSTTILLGMNYLAKRINAMKGQGGPYKASEGQVWRYLTVSLLLGSKFLDDNTFQNRSWSEVSGISVAELNSLELGSIAGATTKT
;
A
#
# COMPACT_ATOMS: atom_id res chain seq x y z
N MET A 1 -19.41 -15.38 -6.72
CA MET A 1 -18.59 -16.04 -5.67
C MET A 1 -17.69 -14.97 -5.06
N PRO A 2 -17.57 -14.85 -3.73
CA PRO A 2 -16.65 -13.89 -3.13
C PRO A 2 -15.23 -14.33 -3.50
N GLY A 3 -14.55 -13.51 -4.29
CA GLY A 3 -13.22 -13.83 -4.82
C GLY A 3 -12.13 -13.66 -3.77
N GLY A 4 -11.17 -14.59 -3.75
CA GLY A 4 -9.76 -14.30 -3.47
C GLY A 4 -9.35 -13.97 -2.05
N VAL A 5 -10.09 -14.40 -1.02
CA VAL A 5 -9.66 -14.16 0.37
C VAL A 5 -8.85 -15.35 0.87
N CYS A 6 -7.59 -15.13 1.29
CA CYS A 6 -6.78 -16.21 1.85
C CYS A 6 -7.41 -16.71 3.15
N ALA A 7 -7.85 -17.97 3.15
CA ALA A 7 -8.56 -18.57 4.29
C ALA A 7 -7.65 -18.72 5.53
N VAL A 8 -6.36 -18.95 5.31
CA VAL A 8 -5.36 -19.12 6.38
C VAL A 8 -4.24 -18.12 6.16
N LEU A 9 -4.04 -17.22 7.11
CA LEU A 9 -2.88 -16.33 7.12
C LEU A 9 -1.73 -17.04 7.82
N ASP A 10 -0.53 -16.88 7.28
CA ASP A 10 0.74 -17.35 7.86
C ASP A 10 1.31 -16.37 8.90
N TYR A 11 0.52 -15.38 9.30
CA TYR A 11 0.89 -14.34 10.24
C TYR A 11 -0.30 -13.91 11.11
N GLU A 12 0.00 -13.35 12.29
CA GLU A 12 -0.96 -12.67 13.13
C GLU A 12 -1.21 -11.24 12.63
N VAL A 13 -2.48 -10.88 12.40
CA VAL A 13 -2.86 -9.61 11.75
C VAL A 13 -2.32 -8.41 12.51
N ASP A 14 -2.39 -8.43 13.84
CA ASP A 14 -1.92 -7.31 14.66
C ASP A 14 -0.41 -7.12 14.56
N MET A 15 0.37 -8.22 14.52
CA MET A 15 1.83 -8.15 14.36
C MET A 15 2.23 -7.64 12.97
N MET A 16 1.53 -8.11 11.93
CA MET A 16 1.79 -7.64 10.57
C MET A 16 1.37 -6.20 10.37
N ALA A 17 0.25 -5.76 10.98
CA ALA A 17 -0.20 -4.38 10.92
C ALA A 17 0.81 -3.44 11.60
N GLU A 18 1.37 -3.84 12.74
CA GLU A 18 2.42 -3.08 13.42
C GLU A 18 3.67 -2.96 12.54
N TYR A 19 4.14 -4.07 11.98
CA TYR A 19 5.27 -4.08 11.05
C TYR A 19 5.05 -3.16 9.84
N VAL A 20 3.90 -3.29 9.17
CA VAL A 20 3.57 -2.51 7.98
C VAL A 20 3.47 -1.01 8.31
N ALA A 21 2.81 -0.66 9.41
CA ALA A 21 2.65 0.73 9.83
C ALA A 21 4.01 1.37 10.15
N GLU A 22 4.87 0.68 10.91
CA GLU A 22 6.22 1.15 11.20
C GLU A 22 7.07 1.32 9.93
N MET A 23 7.09 0.31 9.07
CA MET A 23 7.91 0.35 7.86
C MET A 23 7.43 1.41 6.87
N ALA A 24 6.11 1.57 6.70
CA ALA A 24 5.57 2.61 5.84
C ALA A 24 5.93 4.01 6.34
N THR A 25 5.80 4.27 7.65
CA THR A 25 6.21 5.55 8.24
C THR A 25 7.72 5.76 8.09
N ARG A 26 8.57 4.76 8.39
CA ARG A 26 10.03 4.89 8.23
C ARG A 26 10.46 5.18 6.79
N LEU A 27 9.79 4.59 5.80
CA LEU A 27 10.11 4.82 4.39
C LEU A 27 9.71 6.24 3.94
N VAL A 28 8.45 6.62 4.22
CA VAL A 28 7.79 7.81 3.66
C VAL A 28 8.07 9.07 4.49
N THR A 29 8.09 8.96 5.81
CA THR A 29 8.29 10.07 6.75
C THR A 29 9.22 9.61 7.89
N PRO A 30 10.54 9.52 7.65
CA PRO A 30 11.50 8.91 8.58
C PRO A 30 11.51 9.54 9.97
N ASP A 31 11.24 10.84 10.06
CA ASP A 31 11.27 11.62 11.30
C ASP A 31 9.94 11.59 12.07
N ALA A 32 8.89 10.96 11.51
CA ALA A 32 7.58 10.90 12.11
C ALA A 32 7.37 9.61 12.92
N THR A 33 6.55 9.69 13.95
CA THR A 33 6.06 8.51 14.69
C THR A 33 4.76 8.01 14.08
N VAL A 34 4.58 6.69 14.07
CA VAL A 34 3.33 6.07 13.59
C VAL A 34 2.15 6.51 14.48
N SER A 35 1.12 7.10 13.87
CA SER A 35 -0.07 7.56 14.58
C SER A 35 -1.03 6.40 14.89
N SER A 36 -1.79 6.50 16.00
CA SER A 36 -2.82 5.50 16.32
C SER A 36 -3.89 5.35 15.22
N PRO A 37 -4.39 6.44 14.59
CA PRO A 37 -5.31 6.32 13.46
C PRO A 37 -4.73 5.54 12.29
N PHE A 38 -3.45 5.76 11.96
CA PHE A 38 -2.80 5.05 10.87
C PHE A 38 -2.64 3.56 11.17
N ARG A 39 -2.26 3.18 12.40
CA ARG A 39 -2.23 1.75 12.80
C ARG A 39 -3.59 1.08 12.63
N LYS A 40 -4.65 1.72 13.13
CA LYS A 40 -6.03 1.20 12.98
C LYS A 40 -6.42 1.02 11.53
N PHE A 41 -6.04 1.97 10.67
CA PHE A 41 -6.25 1.89 9.24
C PHE A 41 -5.52 0.69 8.61
N VAL A 42 -4.25 0.46 8.96
CA VAL A 42 -3.48 -0.69 8.46
C VAL A 42 -4.10 -2.01 8.92
N THR A 43 -4.48 -2.12 10.21
CA THR A 43 -5.18 -3.30 10.73
C THR A 43 -6.49 -3.55 9.98
N GLN A 44 -7.28 -2.51 9.71
CA GLN A 44 -8.52 -2.61 8.95
C GLN A 44 -8.27 -3.11 7.52
N ILE A 45 -7.27 -2.58 6.82
CA ILE A 45 -6.89 -3.04 5.47
C ILE A 45 -6.54 -4.53 5.52
N LEU A 46 -5.62 -4.94 6.38
CA LEU A 46 -5.15 -6.33 6.42
C LEU A 46 -6.24 -7.32 6.84
N THR A 47 -7.12 -6.92 7.75
CA THR A 47 -8.27 -7.73 8.17
C THR A 47 -9.28 -7.91 7.04
N SER A 48 -9.55 -6.85 6.28
CA SER A 48 -10.58 -6.87 5.22
C SER A 48 -10.08 -7.56 3.96
N THR A 49 -8.81 -7.37 3.62
CA THR A 49 -8.21 -7.90 2.38
C THR A 49 -7.63 -9.29 2.55
N ARG A 50 -7.18 -9.65 3.78
CA ARG A 50 -6.54 -10.93 4.12
C ARG A 50 -5.47 -11.34 3.09
N LEU A 51 -4.64 -10.36 2.71
CA LEU A 51 -3.56 -10.57 1.76
C LEU A 51 -2.55 -11.60 2.30
N PRO A 52 -2.01 -12.48 1.46
CA PRO A 52 -0.86 -13.29 1.84
C PRO A 52 0.35 -12.42 2.25
N SER A 53 1.22 -12.93 3.12
CA SER A 53 2.45 -12.24 3.54
C SER A 53 3.31 -11.82 2.36
N THR A 54 3.42 -12.67 1.34
CA THR A 54 4.14 -12.41 0.08
C THR A 54 3.62 -11.17 -0.65
N THR A 55 2.29 -11.00 -0.70
CA THR A 55 1.63 -9.85 -1.31
C THR A 55 1.91 -8.56 -0.53
N ILE A 56 1.89 -8.63 0.79
CA ILE A 56 2.22 -7.49 1.66
C ILE A 56 3.68 -7.08 1.46
N LEU A 57 4.61 -8.03 1.48
CA LEU A 57 6.04 -7.77 1.27
C LEU A 57 6.32 -7.20 -0.13
N LEU A 58 5.63 -7.70 -1.16
CA LEU A 58 5.71 -7.15 -2.51
C LEU A 58 5.19 -5.70 -2.56
N GLY A 59 4.07 -5.42 -1.90
CA GLY A 59 3.56 -4.05 -1.76
C GLY A 59 4.55 -3.13 -1.03
N MET A 60 5.16 -3.59 0.06
CA MET A 60 6.20 -2.81 0.76
C MET A 60 7.42 -2.53 -0.12
N ASN A 61 7.81 -3.46 -1.00
CA ASN A 61 8.86 -3.25 -1.99
C ASN A 61 8.46 -2.19 -3.04
N TYR A 62 7.21 -2.19 -3.52
CA TYR A 62 6.72 -1.14 -4.41
C TYR A 62 6.71 0.23 -3.75
N LEU A 63 6.31 0.31 -2.48
CA LEU A 63 6.40 1.55 -1.71
C LEU A 63 7.84 2.05 -1.64
N ALA A 64 8.78 1.20 -1.25
CA ALA A 64 10.20 1.55 -1.14
C ALA A 64 10.77 2.06 -2.48
N LYS A 65 10.49 1.37 -3.60
CA LYS A 65 10.89 1.80 -4.94
C LYS A 65 10.32 3.17 -5.29
N ARG A 66 9.03 3.40 -5.02
CA ARG A 66 8.34 4.67 -5.28
C ARG A 66 8.96 5.82 -4.49
N ILE A 67 9.23 5.62 -3.21
CA ILE A 67 9.86 6.65 -2.37
C ILE A 67 11.30 6.94 -2.82
N ASN A 68 12.08 5.92 -3.15
CA ASN A 68 13.45 6.09 -3.65
C ASN A 68 13.47 6.87 -4.97
N ALA A 69 12.55 6.57 -5.89
CA ALA A 69 12.42 7.32 -7.13
C ALA A 69 12.09 8.80 -6.89
N MET A 70 11.19 9.11 -5.94
CA MET A 70 10.86 10.50 -5.59
C MET A 70 12.02 11.24 -4.93
N LYS A 71 12.77 10.57 -4.04
CA LYS A 71 13.99 11.14 -3.42
C LYS A 71 15.10 11.39 -4.45
N GLY A 72 15.18 10.57 -5.50
CA GLY A 72 16.18 10.69 -6.57
C GLY A 72 15.94 11.81 -7.59
N GLN A 73 14.79 12.50 -7.55
CA GLN A 73 14.44 13.56 -8.52
C GLN A 73 15.10 14.93 -8.23
N GLY A 74 16.01 15.02 -7.25
CA GLY A 74 16.86 16.19 -7.05
C GLY A 74 16.18 17.39 -6.36
N GLY A 75 15.01 17.19 -5.75
CA GLY A 75 14.30 18.21 -4.96
C GLY A 75 14.08 17.80 -3.50
N PRO A 76 13.70 18.73 -2.61
CA PRO A 76 13.38 18.42 -1.22
C PRO A 76 12.17 17.49 -1.15
N TYR A 77 12.40 16.25 -0.75
CA TYR A 77 11.35 15.26 -0.53
C TYR A 77 10.65 15.54 0.79
N LYS A 78 9.36 15.88 0.74
CA LYS A 78 8.51 16.03 1.91
C LYS A 78 7.18 15.34 1.66
N ALA A 79 6.83 14.41 2.55
CA ALA A 79 5.54 13.75 2.55
C ALA A 79 4.76 14.10 3.82
N SER A 80 3.46 14.28 3.66
CA SER A 80 2.49 14.40 4.75
C SER A 80 2.04 13.02 5.22
N GLU A 81 1.46 12.95 6.41
CA GLU A 81 0.84 11.72 6.92
C GLU A 81 -0.19 11.16 5.92
N GLY A 82 -1.05 12.00 5.35
CA GLY A 82 -2.02 11.56 4.34
C GLY A 82 -1.40 10.98 3.07
N GLN A 83 -0.14 11.31 2.74
CA GLN A 83 0.58 10.66 1.65
C GLN A 83 1.07 9.27 2.03
N VAL A 84 1.44 9.03 3.29
CA VAL A 84 1.79 7.68 3.79
C VAL A 84 0.63 6.71 3.57
N TRP A 85 -0.59 7.13 3.92
CA TRP A 85 -1.80 6.31 3.81
C TRP A 85 -2.08 5.94 2.35
N ARG A 86 -1.99 6.93 1.45
CA ARG A 86 -2.21 6.75 0.01
C ARG A 86 -1.13 5.86 -0.61
N TYR A 87 0.14 6.14 -0.36
CA TYR A 87 1.24 5.37 -0.96
C TYR A 87 1.22 3.92 -0.48
N LEU A 88 0.94 3.67 0.80
CA LEU A 88 0.80 2.31 1.32
C LEU A 88 -0.36 1.58 0.62
N THR A 89 -1.54 2.19 0.56
CA THR A 89 -2.73 1.59 -0.05
C THR A 89 -2.49 1.20 -1.51
N VAL A 90 -1.94 2.12 -2.30
CA VAL A 90 -1.64 1.88 -3.72
C VAL A 90 -0.59 0.78 -3.87
N SER A 91 0.41 0.75 -2.99
CA SER A 91 1.46 -0.26 -3.08
C SER A 91 0.95 -1.67 -2.75
N LEU A 92 0.08 -1.82 -1.74
CA LEU A 92 -0.58 -3.08 -1.43
C LEU A 92 -1.56 -3.52 -2.53
N LEU A 93 -2.30 -2.57 -3.11
CA LEU A 93 -3.19 -2.79 -4.25
C LEU A 93 -2.42 -3.34 -5.46
N LEU A 94 -1.29 -2.73 -5.81
CA LEU A 94 -0.43 -3.20 -6.90
C LEU A 94 0.17 -4.57 -6.60
N GLY A 95 0.57 -4.83 -5.34
CA GLY A 95 1.02 -6.16 -4.92
C GLY A 95 -0.06 -7.22 -5.11
N SER A 96 -1.29 -6.92 -4.69
CA SER A 96 -2.45 -7.82 -4.83
C SER A 96 -2.77 -8.09 -6.29
N LYS A 97 -2.82 -7.06 -7.15
CA LYS A 97 -3.05 -7.23 -8.59
C LYS A 97 -1.96 -8.02 -9.31
N PHE A 98 -0.72 -7.96 -8.83
CA PHE A 98 0.39 -8.68 -9.43
C PHE A 98 0.32 -10.18 -9.16
N LEU A 99 -0.16 -10.58 -7.98
CA LEU A 99 -0.20 -11.98 -7.55
C LEU A 99 -1.55 -12.65 -7.79
N ASP A 100 -2.64 -11.89 -7.78
CA ASP A 100 -4.00 -12.38 -8.05
C ASP A 100 -4.51 -11.85 -9.40
N ASP A 101 -4.55 -12.73 -10.39
CA ASP A 101 -5.18 -12.47 -11.69
C ASP A 101 -6.70 -12.25 -11.48
N ASN A 102 -7.12 -10.98 -11.42
CA ASN A 102 -8.50 -10.49 -11.53
C ASN A 102 -9.50 -10.57 -10.35
N THR A 103 -9.10 -10.71 -9.08
CA THR A 103 -10.11 -10.76 -7.98
C THR A 103 -10.40 -9.44 -7.24
N PHE A 104 -9.49 -8.46 -7.20
CA PHE A 104 -9.74 -7.19 -6.49
C PHE A 104 -9.71 -5.97 -7.41
N GLN A 105 -10.90 -5.53 -7.81
CA GLN A 105 -11.08 -4.29 -8.57
C GLN A 105 -10.90 -3.06 -7.66
N ASN A 106 -10.55 -1.90 -8.22
CA ASN A 106 -10.41 -0.64 -7.47
C ASN A 106 -11.68 -0.27 -6.70
N ARG A 107 -12.84 -0.80 -7.10
CA ARG A 107 -14.10 -0.69 -6.35
C ARG A 107 -14.02 -1.33 -4.95
N SER A 108 -13.55 -2.57 -4.85
CA SER A 108 -13.40 -3.26 -3.57
C SER A 108 -12.39 -2.57 -2.65
N TRP A 109 -11.31 -2.04 -3.21
CA TRP A 109 -10.33 -1.27 -2.45
C TRP A 109 -10.83 0.10 -2.00
N SER A 110 -11.72 0.72 -2.78
CA SER A 110 -12.38 1.97 -2.40
C SER A 110 -13.27 1.78 -1.17
N GLU A 111 -14.03 0.69 -1.10
CA GLU A 111 -14.89 0.36 0.04
C GLU A 111 -14.10 0.13 1.33
N VAL A 112 -12.95 -0.54 1.24
CA VAL A 112 -12.10 -0.85 2.41
C VAL A 112 -11.28 0.35 2.87
N SER A 113 -10.69 1.09 1.93
CA SER A 113 -9.77 2.21 2.25
C SER A 113 -10.49 3.53 2.51
N GLY A 114 -11.73 3.68 2.06
CA GLY A 114 -12.45 4.96 2.05
C GLY A 114 -11.94 5.95 0.99
N ILE A 115 -10.95 5.58 0.18
CA ILE A 115 -10.42 6.40 -0.93
C ILE A 115 -11.34 6.21 -2.13
N SER A 116 -11.71 7.29 -2.83
CA SER A 116 -12.59 7.18 -4.00
C SER A 116 -11.96 6.34 -5.12
N VAL A 117 -12.78 5.60 -5.87
CA VAL A 117 -12.32 4.83 -7.04
C VAL A 117 -11.58 5.71 -8.05
N ALA A 118 -12.04 6.95 -8.26
CA ALA A 118 -11.41 7.90 -9.16
C ALA A 118 -9.98 8.25 -8.71
N GLU A 119 -9.80 8.51 -7.40
CA GLU A 119 -8.48 8.78 -6.82
C GLU A 119 -7.56 7.55 -6.90
N LEU A 120 -8.07 6.35 -6.61
CA LEU A 120 -7.31 5.11 -6.78
C LEU A 120 -6.84 4.92 -8.23
N ASN A 121 -7.71 5.12 -9.22
CA ASN A 121 -7.35 5.03 -10.64
C ASN A 121 -6.22 6.02 -11.01
N SER A 122 -6.32 7.28 -10.56
CA SER A 122 -5.30 8.30 -10.84
C SER A 122 -3.96 7.97 -10.16
N LEU A 123 -3.99 7.48 -8.92
CA LEU A 123 -2.80 7.08 -8.19
C LEU A 123 -2.10 5.88 -8.84
N GLU A 124 -2.86 4.91 -9.36
CA GLU A 124 -2.30 3.78 -10.12
C GLU A 124 -1.58 4.24 -11.39
N LEU A 125 -2.22 5.11 -12.18
CA LEU A 125 -1.65 5.63 -13.42
C LEU A 125 -0.32 6.37 -13.15
N GLY A 126 -0.27 7.18 -12.09
CA GLY A 126 0.93 7.90 -11.67
C GLY A 126 2.04 7.01 -11.09
N SER A 127 1.69 5.84 -10.55
CA SER A 127 2.65 4.84 -10.07
C SER A 127 3.29 4.07 -11.22
N ILE A 128 2.51 3.71 -12.25
CA ILE A 128 2.98 2.98 -13.44
C ILE A 128 3.85 3.88 -14.33
N ALA A 129 3.55 5.17 -14.45
CA ALA A 129 4.35 6.10 -15.25
C ALA A 129 5.81 6.25 -14.75
N GLY A 130 6.09 5.89 -13.49
CA GLY A 130 7.45 5.86 -12.95
C GLY A 130 8.26 4.60 -13.29
N ALA A 131 7.64 3.58 -13.87
CA ALA A 131 8.28 2.29 -14.17
C ALA A 131 8.66 2.11 -15.65
N THR A 132 8.19 2.97 -16.56
CA THR A 132 8.31 2.74 -18.02
C THR A 132 9.13 3.79 -18.77
N THR A 133 9.98 4.58 -18.11
CA THR A 133 10.92 5.48 -18.81
C THR A 133 12.36 5.03 -18.61
N LYS A 134 12.79 4.09 -19.47
CA LYS A 134 14.03 4.13 -20.29
C LYS A 134 14.38 2.73 -20.81
N THR A 135 13.97 2.47 -22.05
CA THR A 135 14.78 1.77 -23.08
C THR A 135 14.59 2.53 -24.37
#